data_AF-A0A3E1R7J0-F1
#
_entry.id   AF-A0A3E1R7J0-F1
#
_cell.length_a   1.000
_cell.length_b   1.000
_cell.length_c   1.000
_cell.angle_alpha   90.00
_cell.angle_beta   90.00
_cell.angle_gamma   90.00
#
_symmetry.space_group_name_H-M   'P 1'
#
loop_
_entity.id
_entity.type
_entity.pdbx_description
1 polymer ?
#
loop_
_entity_poly.entity_id
_entity_poly.type
_entity_poly.pdbx_seq_one_letter_code
_entity_poly.pdbx_strand_id
1 'polypeptide(L)'
;MKLEPFEIFNIGNDIDCVRTQYWKSNWAANNVWHLSFLNDNARLLLPKSAERHIREMMDSKEISITRGYSNILSSPGVEILFDFELMSPFFIQLREIQCLGLPKNFTSKQPMNLFIWTKRGNVANFYAMYSQVEELPSSNRISY
;
A
#
# COMPACT_ATOMS: atom_id res chain seq x y z
N MET A 1 -22.92 -9.44 -1.35
CA MET A 1 -22.18 -9.00 -0.15
C MET A 1 -22.13 -7.48 -0.18
N LYS A 2 -22.97 -6.81 0.63
CA LYS A 2 -23.00 -5.34 0.70
C LYS A 2 -21.75 -4.89 1.46
N LEU A 3 -20.86 -4.15 0.80
CA LEU A 3 -19.80 -3.44 1.47
C LEU A 3 -20.47 -2.26 2.20
N GLU A 4 -20.53 -2.35 3.53
CA GLU A 4 -21.01 -1.28 4.41
C GLU A 4 -20.23 0.02 4.14
N PRO A 5 -20.87 1.19 4.35
CA PRO A 5 -20.33 2.48 3.95
C PRO A 5 -18.97 2.74 4.59
N PHE A 6 -18.07 3.31 3.79
CA PHE A 6 -16.71 3.74 4.13
C PHE A 6 -16.57 4.15 5.61
N GLU A 7 -16.09 3.25 6.46
CA GLU A 7 -15.58 3.63 7.78
C GLU A 7 -14.39 4.56 7.52
N ILE A 8 -14.61 5.85 7.72
CA ILE A 8 -13.55 6.86 7.64
C ILE A 8 -12.59 6.56 8.79
N PHE A 9 -11.43 5.99 8.46
CA PHE A 9 -10.36 5.79 9.42
C PHE A 9 -9.77 7.16 9.77
N ASN A 10 -10.08 7.67 10.96
CA ASN A 10 -9.32 8.78 11.52
C ASN A 10 -7.90 8.30 11.79
N ILE A 11 -6.96 8.83 11.00
CA ILE A 11 -5.53 8.61 11.15
C ILE A 11 -4.97 9.89 11.74
N GLY A 12 -4.62 9.84 13.03
CA GLY A 12 -4.10 11.00 13.77
C GLY A 12 -2.66 11.34 13.37
N ASN A 13 -2.33 12.63 13.50
CA ASN A 13 -1.14 13.34 12.98
C ASN A 13 0.24 12.98 13.56
N ASP A 14 0.39 11.92 14.35
CA ASP A 14 1.71 11.58 14.90
C ASP A 14 2.39 10.51 14.04
N ILE A 15 3.67 10.73 13.76
CA ILE A 15 4.62 9.71 13.27
C ILE A 15 4.56 8.42 14.14
N ASP A 16 4.04 8.55 15.37
CA ASP A 16 3.69 7.49 16.32
C ASP A 16 2.20 7.10 16.27
N CYS A 17 1.56 6.96 15.11
CA CYS A 17 0.11 6.76 15.03
C CYS A 17 -0.33 5.36 15.58
N VAL A 18 -0.34 5.20 16.91
CA VAL A 18 -0.66 3.99 17.71
C VAL A 18 -2.12 3.59 17.56
N ARG A 19 -2.98 4.47 17.06
CA ARG A 19 -4.43 4.27 17.01
C ARG A 19 -4.96 4.34 15.58
N THR A 20 -5.50 3.21 15.13
CA THR A 20 -6.32 3.09 13.92
C THR A 20 -7.52 2.19 14.23
N GLN A 21 -8.67 2.49 13.63
CA GLN A 21 -9.86 1.64 13.73
C GLN A 21 -9.81 0.45 12.76
N TYR A 22 -8.84 0.41 11.84
CA TYR A 22 -8.65 -0.67 10.87
C TYR A 22 -8.71 -2.05 11.50
N TRP A 23 -8.04 -2.25 12.65
CA TRP A 23 -7.99 -3.55 13.35
C TRP A 23 -9.35 -4.09 13.82
N LYS A 24 -10.37 -3.24 13.90
CA LYS A 24 -11.75 -3.61 14.28
C LYS A 24 -12.69 -3.67 13.07
N SER A 25 -12.23 -3.26 11.89
CA SER A 25 -13.05 -3.19 10.68
C SER A 25 -13.26 -4.55 10.01
N ASN A 26 -14.28 -4.63 9.16
CA ASN A 26 -14.51 -5.77 8.28
C ASN A 26 -13.32 -6.02 7.33
N TRP A 27 -12.56 -4.98 6.95
CA TRP A 27 -11.38 -5.13 6.10
C TRP A 27 -10.31 -6.00 6.77
N ALA A 28 -9.97 -5.70 8.02
CA ALA A 28 -9.00 -6.50 8.78
C ALA A 28 -9.50 -7.93 9.03
N ALA A 29 -10.80 -8.09 9.35
CA ALA A 29 -11.42 -9.40 9.55
C ALA A 29 -11.39 -10.28 8.28
N ASN A 30 -11.51 -9.67 7.11
CA ASN A 30 -11.47 -10.35 5.81
C ASN A 30 -10.07 -10.39 5.18
N ASN A 31 -9.01 -10.15 5.97
CA ASN A 31 -7.62 -10.17 5.52
C ASN A 31 -7.32 -9.21 4.35
N VAL A 32 -8.00 -8.07 4.33
CA VAL A 32 -7.80 -7.06 3.31
C VAL A 32 -6.82 -5.99 3.78
N TRP A 33 -5.79 -5.77 2.99
CA TRP A 33 -4.75 -4.77 3.21
C TRP A 33 -5.29 -3.36 3.03
N HIS A 34 -4.74 -2.40 3.76
CA HIS A 34 -5.13 -0.99 3.68
C HIS A 34 -3.91 -0.08 3.60
N LEU A 35 -3.94 0.93 2.74
CA LEU A 35 -2.86 1.89 2.57
C LEU A 35 -3.38 3.30 2.83
N SER A 36 -2.65 4.08 3.59
CA SER A 36 -3.02 5.47 3.86
C SER A 36 -1.85 6.40 3.58
N PHE A 37 -2.15 7.56 3.00
CA PHE A 37 -1.18 8.60 2.70
C PHE A 37 -1.44 9.83 3.58
N LEU A 38 -0.37 10.42 4.11
CA LEU A 38 -0.40 11.68 4.84
C LEU A 38 0.94 12.41 4.66
N ASN A 39 0.90 13.56 4.00
CA ASN A 39 2.11 14.30 3.58
C ASN A 39 3.06 13.37 2.79
N ASP A 40 4.35 13.36 3.11
CA ASP A 40 5.37 12.50 2.49
C ASP A 40 5.45 11.11 3.14
N ASN A 41 4.36 10.61 3.72
CA ASN A 41 4.32 9.31 4.39
C ASN A 41 3.17 8.45 3.85
N ALA A 42 3.49 7.21 3.53
CA ALA A 42 2.57 6.12 3.26
C ALA A 42 2.63 5.11 4.40
N ARG A 43 1.47 4.61 4.82
CA ARG A 43 1.37 3.58 5.85
C ARG A 43 0.52 2.42 5.35
N LEU A 44 1.14 1.24 5.27
CA LEU A 44 0.50 0.00 4.89
C LEU A 44 0.13 -0.80 6.15
N LEU A 45 -1.16 -1.05 6.33
CA LEU A 45 -1.70 -1.86 7.43
C LEU A 45 -1.90 -3.30 6.96
N LEU A 46 -1.21 -4.24 7.60
CA LEU A 46 -1.22 -5.65 7.26
C LEU A 46 -2.16 -6.43 8.19
N PRO A 47 -3.13 -7.18 7.65
CA PRO A 47 -3.89 -8.13 8.44
C PRO A 47 -2.99 -9.29 8.90
N LYS A 48 -3.40 -9.99 9.96
CA LYS A 48 -2.58 -11.05 10.58
C LYS A 48 -2.14 -12.13 9.58
N SER A 49 -2.99 -12.52 8.64
CA SER A 49 -2.64 -13.54 7.63
C SER A 49 -1.55 -13.08 6.67
N ALA A 50 -1.39 -11.77 6.48
CA ALA A 50 -0.42 -11.17 5.60
C ALA A 50 0.97 -11.01 6.24
N GLU A 51 1.08 -11.15 7.57
CA GLU A 51 2.36 -11.01 8.29
C GLU A 51 3.44 -11.96 7.76
N ARG A 52 3.06 -13.11 7.18
CA ARG A 52 4.01 -14.05 6.54
C ARG A 52 4.81 -13.43 5.39
N HIS A 53 4.29 -12.37 4.75
CA HIS A 53 4.92 -11.68 3.63
C HIS A 53 5.89 -10.58 4.08
N ILE A 54 5.99 -10.28 5.37
CA ILE A 54 6.91 -9.24 5.88
C ILE A 54 8.36 -9.57 5.51
N ARG A 55 8.76 -10.85 5.54
CA ARG A 55 10.13 -11.25 5.18
C ARG A 55 10.48 -10.83 3.74
N GLU A 56 9.58 -11.03 2.79
CA GLU A 56 9.77 -10.63 1.39
C GLU A 56 9.98 -9.12 1.23
N MET A 57 9.38 -8.32 2.12
CA MET A 57 9.52 -6.85 2.09
C MET A 57 10.84 -6.37 2.69
N MET A 58 11.32 -7.07 3.74
CA MET A 58 12.48 -6.64 4.53
C MET A 58 13.80 -6.77 3.77
N ASP A 59 13.88 -7.68 2.82
CA ASP A 59 15.10 -7.93 2.05
C ASP A 59 15.30 -6.93 0.89
N SER A 60 14.32 -6.05 0.68
CA SER A 60 14.31 -5.12 -0.44
C SER A 60 15.14 -3.86 -0.22
N LYS A 61 15.81 -3.46 -1.30
CA LYS A 61 16.69 -2.29 -1.37
C LYS A 61 16.00 -1.11 -2.02
N GLU A 62 15.12 -1.38 -2.98
CA GLU A 62 14.42 -0.35 -3.74
C GLU A 62 12.91 -0.55 -3.65
N ILE A 63 12.18 0.50 -3.30
CA ILE A 63 10.73 0.44 -3.21
C ILE A 63 10.12 1.55 -4.06
N SER A 64 9.08 1.20 -4.81
CA SER A 64 8.25 2.16 -5.53
C SER A 64 6.79 2.01 -5.15
N ILE A 65 6.10 3.15 -5.07
CA ILE A 65 4.66 3.22 -4.87
C ILE A 65 4.08 3.87 -6.12
N THR A 66 3.34 3.12 -6.92
CA THR A 66 2.84 3.59 -8.20
C THR A 66 1.33 3.58 -8.22
N ARG A 67 0.71 4.71 -8.58
CA ARG A 67 -0.73 4.81 -8.83
C ARG A 67 -1.00 4.76 -10.32
N GLY A 68 -1.99 3.97 -10.73
CA GLY A 68 -2.36 3.79 -12.13
C GLY A 68 -3.46 2.74 -12.29
N TYR A 69 -3.73 2.34 -13.53
CA TYR A 69 -4.67 1.28 -13.82
C TYR A 69 -4.04 -0.11 -13.65
N SER A 70 -4.70 -1.00 -12.91
CA SER A 70 -4.31 -2.41 -12.77
C SER A 70 -5.07 -3.26 -13.78
N ASN A 71 -4.36 -3.99 -14.64
CA ASN A 71 -4.98 -5.00 -15.50
C ASN A 71 -5.40 -6.25 -14.68
N ILE A 72 -4.65 -6.59 -13.63
CA ILE A 72 -4.94 -7.71 -12.72
C ILE A 72 -6.26 -7.51 -11.98
N LEU A 73 -6.47 -6.30 -11.45
CA LEU A 73 -7.67 -5.96 -10.68
C LEU A 73 -8.79 -5.38 -11.56
N SER A 74 -8.48 -5.06 -12.82
CA SER A 74 -9.35 -4.36 -13.77
C SER A 74 -9.94 -3.08 -13.17
N SER A 75 -9.09 -2.30 -12.50
CA SER A 75 -9.49 -1.07 -11.80
C SER A 75 -8.30 -0.15 -11.53
N PRO A 76 -8.53 1.17 -11.35
CA PRO A 76 -7.55 2.06 -10.74
C PRO A 76 -7.10 1.55 -9.37
N GLY A 77 -5.83 1.74 -9.06
CA GLY A 77 -5.25 1.27 -7.82
C GLY A 77 -3.86 1.82 -7.55
N VAL A 78 -3.25 1.25 -6.52
CA VAL A 78 -1.87 1.49 -6.13
C VAL A 78 -1.13 0.16 -6.13
N GLU A 79 0.06 0.16 -6.70
CA GLU A 79 1.04 -0.91 -6.59
C GLU A 79 2.17 -0.46 -5.67
N ILE A 80 2.60 -1.33 -4.76
CA ILE A 80 3.87 -1.21 -4.07
C ILE A 80 4.76 -2.31 -4.61
N LEU A 81 5.88 -1.94 -5.22
CA LEU A 81 6.83 -2.87 -5.79
C LEU A 81 8.11 -2.85 -4.97
N PHE A 82 8.56 -4.05 -4.61
CA PHE A 82 9.77 -4.32 -3.85
C PHE A 82 10.82 -4.88 -4.82
N ASP A 83 11.91 -4.13 -4.96
CA ASP A 83 13.03 -4.32 -5.90
C ASP A 83 12.62 -4.35 -7.38
N PHE A 84 12.26 -3.18 -7.92
CA PHE A 84 11.78 -3.01 -9.31
C PHE A 84 12.67 -3.68 -10.37
N GLU A 85 13.99 -3.66 -10.15
CA GLU A 85 14.99 -4.19 -11.10
C GLU A 85 15.07 -5.73 -11.14
N LEU A 86 14.42 -6.43 -10.20
CA LEU A 86 14.40 -7.89 -10.23
C LEU A 86 13.49 -8.43 -11.34
N MET A 87 13.86 -9.60 -11.86
CA MET A 87 13.04 -10.33 -12.85
C MET A 87 11.68 -10.76 -12.27
N SER A 88 11.64 -11.09 -10.97
CA SER A 88 10.42 -11.50 -10.27
C SER A 88 10.29 -10.72 -8.95
N PRO A 89 9.94 -9.43 -9.01
CA PRO A 89 9.84 -8.59 -7.83
C PRO A 89 8.62 -8.98 -6.99
N PHE A 90 8.73 -8.84 -5.68
CA PHE A 90 7.57 -8.93 -4.81
C PHE A 90 6.72 -7.67 -4.98
N PHE A 91 5.41 -7.81 -5.12
CA PHE A 91 4.52 -6.66 -5.30
C PHE A 91 3.19 -6.83 -4.59
N ILE A 92 2.60 -5.69 -4.26
CA ILE A 92 1.30 -5.60 -3.62
C ILE A 92 0.44 -4.66 -4.45
N GLN A 93 -0.69 -5.15 -4.95
CA GLN A 93 -1.69 -4.30 -5.58
C GLN A 93 -2.90 -4.10 -4.68
N LEU A 94 -3.35 -2.85 -4.62
CA LEU A 94 -4.48 -2.38 -3.82
C LEU A 94 -5.42 -1.61 -4.73
N ARG A 95 -6.72 -1.86 -4.61
CA ARG A 95 -7.74 -1.02 -5.24
C ARG A 95 -7.77 0.34 -4.57
N GLU A 96 -8.18 1.39 -5.28
CA GLU A 96 -8.29 2.73 -4.67
C GLU A 96 -9.20 2.77 -3.43
N ILE A 97 -10.24 1.92 -3.36
CA ILE A 97 -11.11 1.81 -2.17
C ILE A 97 -10.36 1.32 -0.91
N GLN A 98 -9.23 0.65 -1.07
CA GLN A 98 -8.35 0.22 0.02
C GLN A 98 -7.33 1.30 0.39
N CYS A 99 -7.32 2.41 -0.34
CA CYS A 99 -6.39 3.51 -0.16
C CYS A 99 -7.10 4.75 0.42
N LEU A 100 -6.53 5.36 1.44
CA LEU A 100 -7.03 6.60 2.03
C LEU A 100 -6.04 7.74 1.82
N GLY A 101 -6.55 8.94 1.53
CA GLY A 101 -5.70 10.13 1.38
C GLY A 101 -4.87 10.15 0.11
N LEU A 102 -5.28 9.40 -0.94
CA LEU A 102 -4.54 9.30 -2.20
C LEU A 102 -4.09 10.68 -2.69
N PRO A 103 -2.78 10.86 -2.96
CA PRO A 103 -2.30 12.14 -3.38
C PRO A 103 -2.87 12.55 -4.75
N LYS A 104 -3.38 13.79 -4.84
CA LYS A 104 -4.07 14.29 -6.05
C LYS A 104 -3.15 15.02 -7.03
N ASN A 105 -2.10 15.67 -6.53
CA ASN A 105 -1.26 16.60 -7.30
C ASN A 105 0.24 16.29 -7.14
N PHE A 106 0.66 15.05 -7.42
CA PHE A 106 2.07 14.66 -7.25
C PHE A 106 2.81 14.70 -8.59
N THR A 107 4.00 15.30 -8.58
CA THR A 107 4.97 15.18 -9.66
C THR A 107 5.52 13.75 -9.69
N SER A 108 5.91 13.26 -10.88
CA SER A 108 6.56 11.95 -11.01
C SER A 108 7.83 11.88 -10.16
N LYS A 109 8.06 10.73 -9.51
CA LYS A 109 9.23 10.42 -8.66
C LYS A 109 9.37 11.29 -7.40
N GLN A 110 8.29 11.40 -6.63
CA GLN A 110 8.37 12.07 -5.33
C GLN A 110 8.83 11.08 -4.25
N PRO A 111 9.85 11.43 -3.44
CA PRO A 111 10.24 10.61 -2.32
C PRO A 111 9.15 10.54 -1.23
N MET A 112 9.02 9.37 -0.61
CA MET A 112 8.02 9.10 0.42
C MET A 112 8.52 8.05 1.41
N ASN A 113 8.22 8.23 2.69
CA ASN A 113 8.46 7.17 3.69
C ASN A 113 7.32 6.15 3.65
N LEU A 114 7.65 4.86 3.58
CA LEU A 114 6.70 3.77 3.68
C LEU A 114 6.84 3.08 5.04
N PHE A 115 5.76 3.05 5.80
CA PHE A 115 5.67 2.37 7.09
C PHE A 115 4.80 1.12 6.97
N ILE A 116 5.32 -0.02 7.38
CA ILE A 116 4.59 -1.30 7.41
C ILE A 116 4.14 -1.57 8.84
N TRP A 117 2.83 -1.68 9.04
CA TRP A 117 2.24 -1.84 10.38
C TRP A 117 1.42 -3.12 10.46
N THR A 118 1.59 -3.82 11.58
CA THR A 118 0.72 -4.92 12.01
C THR A 118 -0.11 -4.47 13.20
N LYS A 119 -1.01 -5.33 13.69
CA LYS A 119 -1.75 -5.05 14.94
C LYS A 119 -0.83 -4.83 16.14
N ARG A 120 0.41 -5.35 16.08
CA ARG A 120 1.44 -5.19 17.13
C ARG A 120 2.17 -3.86 17.05
N GLY A 121 1.99 -3.10 15.97
CA GLY A 121 2.65 -1.82 15.73
C GLY A 121 3.45 -1.83 14.43
N ASN A 122 4.30 -0.81 14.30
CA ASN A 122 5.23 -0.68 13.18
C ASN A 122 6.28 -1.81 13.19
N VAL A 123 6.49 -2.44 12.04
CA VAL A 123 7.43 -3.56 11.88
C VAL A 123 8.53 -3.28 10.86
N ALA A 124 8.34 -2.32 9.95
CA ALA A 124 9.34 -1.96 8.95
C ALA A 124 9.14 -0.55 8.42
N ASN A 125 10.26 0.12 8.12
CA ASN A 125 10.30 1.47 7.57
C ASN A 125 11.18 1.45 6.33
N PHE A 126 10.68 2.05 5.26
CA PHE A 126 11.41 2.14 4.01
C PHE A 126 11.31 3.53 3.43
N TYR A 127 12.24 3.82 2.53
CA TYR A 127 12.14 4.96 1.64
C TYR A 127 11.67 4.45 0.27
N ALA A 128 10.66 5.11 -0.28
CA ALA A 128 10.04 4.72 -1.53
C ALA A 128 9.92 5.91 -2.48
N MET A 129 9.87 5.61 -3.78
CA MET A 129 9.56 6.60 -4.81
C MET A 129 8.11 6.47 -5.24
N TYR A 130 7.33 7.54 -5.04
CA TYR A 130 5.97 7.64 -5.51
C TYR A 130 5.91 8.12 -6.96
N SER A 131 5.08 7.46 -7.77
CA SER A 131 4.82 7.86 -9.15
C SER A 131 3.35 7.67 -9.52
N GLN A 132 2.91 8.44 -10.51
CA GLN A 132 1.62 8.25 -11.17
C GLN A 132 1.87 7.94 -12.65
N VAL A 133 1.23 6.88 -13.12
CA VAL A 133 1.36 6.35 -14.49
C VAL A 133 -0.03 5.98 -15.01
N GLU A 134 -0.14 5.73 -16.31
CA GLU A 134 -1.38 5.25 -16.91
C GLU A 134 -1.67 3.79 -16.49
N GLU A 135 -0.68 2.91 -16.64
CA GLU A 135 -0.79 1.49 -16.29
C GLU A 135 0.27 1.06 -15.28
N LEU A 136 -0.14 0.25 -14.28
CA LEU A 136 0.74 -0.21 -13.22
C LEU A 136 1.85 -1.14 -13.76
N PRO A 137 3.08 -1.09 -13.20
CA PRO A 137 4.23 -1.85 -13.70
C PRO A 137 4.02 -3.36 -13.84
N SER A 138 3.36 -4.01 -12.86
CA SER A 138 3.09 -5.45 -12.98
C SER A 138 2.09 -5.81 -14.08
N SER A 139 1.26 -4.86 -14.53
CA SER A 139 0.32 -5.08 -15.65
C SER A 139 1.03 -5.42 -16.96
N ASN A 140 2.24 -4.90 -17.17
CA ASN A 140 3.06 -5.18 -18.35
C ASN A 140 3.84 -6.50 -18.25
N ARG A 141 3.92 -7.09 -17.04
CA ARG A 141 4.65 -8.35 -16.80
C ARG A 141 3.78 -9.59 -17.03
N ILE A 142 2.49 -9.41 -17.30
CA ILE A 142 1.55 -10.47 -17.68
C ILE A 142 1.37 -10.41 -19.20
N SER A 143 2.45 -10.66 -19.94
CA SER A 143 2.37 -10.97 -21.36
C SER A 143 2.46 -12.49 -21.47
N TYR A 144 1.34 -13.14 -21.78
CA TYR A 144 1.29 -14.57 -22.14
C TYR A 144 1.87 -14.79 -23.54
#